data_AF-A0A101PEC1-F1
#
_entry.id   AF-A0A101PEC1-F1
#
_cell.length_a   1.000
_cell.length_b   1.000
_cell.length_c   1.000
_cell.angle_alpha   90.00
_cell.angle_beta   90.00
_cell.angle_gamma   90.00
#
_symmetry.space_group_name_H-M   'P 1'
#
loop_
_entity.id
_entity.type
_entity.pdbx_description
1 polymer ?
#
loop_
_entity_poly.entity_id
_entity_poly.type
_entity_poly.pdbx_seq_one_letter_code
_entity_poly.pdbx_strand_id
1 'polypeptide(L)'
;MPARLEALATAAGLDRAALHSQLAAALSVVLHLVRDRSGRRRIAEVHVLERDATGLVRTLPALRWGERAFVRERGWERLQNLLGAAGEFEEDRER
;
A
#
# COMPACT_ATOMS: atom_id res chain seq x y z
N MET A 1 0.68 4.77 -9.12
CA MET A 1 0.22 5.43 -7.88
C MET A 1 -1.23 5.84 -8.05
N PRO A 2 -2.04 5.95 -6.99
CA PRO A 2 -3.36 6.54 -7.11
C PRO A 2 -3.23 7.98 -7.63
N ALA A 3 -3.78 8.30 -8.80
CA ALA A 3 -3.68 9.62 -9.44
C ALA A 3 -4.04 10.80 -8.52
N ARG A 4 -4.87 10.55 -7.50
CA ARG A 4 -5.23 11.53 -6.48
C ARG A 4 -4.05 12.01 -5.63
N LEU A 5 -3.08 11.15 -5.31
CA LEU A 5 -1.92 11.55 -4.51
C LEU A 5 -1.03 12.52 -5.30
N GLU A 6 -0.85 12.28 -6.60
CA GLU A 6 -0.11 13.20 -7.48
C GLU A 6 -0.84 14.54 -7.61
N ALA A 7 -2.16 14.54 -7.77
CA ALA A 7 -2.94 15.77 -7.80
C ALA A 7 -2.85 16.58 -6.48
N LEU A 8 -2.89 15.90 -5.33
CA LEU A 8 -2.74 16.54 -4.02
C LEU A 8 -1.33 17.13 -3.83
N ALA A 9 -0.30 16.43 -4.27
CA ALA A 9 1.08 16.93 -4.22
C ALA A 9 1.25 18.19 -5.06
N THR A 10 0.74 18.20 -6.29
CA THR A 10 0.74 19.38 -7.16
C THR A 10 0.01 20.55 -6.50
N ALA A 11 -1.17 20.31 -5.90
CA ALA A 11 -1.91 21.34 -5.18
C ALA A 11 -1.15 21.88 -3.96
N ALA A 12 -0.29 21.06 -3.35
CA ALA A 12 0.58 21.43 -2.23
C ALA A 12 1.94 22.00 -2.65
N GLY A 13 2.21 22.18 -3.96
CA GLY A 13 3.48 22.69 -4.47
C GLY A 13 4.65 21.71 -4.37
N LEU A 14 4.37 20.41 -4.15
CA LEU A 14 5.39 19.37 -4.16
C LEU A 14 5.65 18.90 -5.60
N ASP A 15 6.93 18.82 -5.97
CA ASP A 15 7.30 18.15 -7.22
C ASP A 15 7.12 16.63 -7.10
N ARG A 16 7.17 15.96 -8.27
CA ARG A 16 6.96 14.52 -8.37
C ARG A 16 8.00 13.73 -7.56
N ALA A 17 9.27 14.12 -7.60
CA ALA A 17 10.35 13.39 -6.93
C ALA A 17 10.22 13.50 -5.40
N ALA A 18 9.86 14.68 -4.90
CA ALA A 18 9.57 14.93 -3.49
C ALA A 18 8.39 14.06 -3.02
N LEU A 19 7.28 14.02 -3.77
CA LEU A 19 6.15 13.14 -3.45
C LEU A 19 6.59 11.67 -3.35
N HIS A 20 7.28 11.14 -4.36
CA HIS A 20 7.70 9.73 -4.35
C HIS A 20 8.71 9.44 -3.24
N SER A 21 9.59 10.38 -2.90
CA SER A 21 10.52 10.25 -1.78
C SER A 21 9.77 10.15 -0.45
N GLN A 22 8.77 11.02 -0.23
CA GLN A 22 7.92 10.98 0.95
C GLN A 22 7.13 9.67 1.04
N LEU A 23 6.50 9.24 -0.06
CA LEU A 23 5.72 7.99 -0.08
C LEU A 23 6.59 6.78 0.24
N ALA A 24 7.79 6.71 -0.32
CA ALA A 24 8.72 5.61 -0.05
C ALA A 24 9.21 5.56 1.40
N ALA A 25 9.32 6.71 2.06
CA ALA A 25 9.78 6.79 3.44
C ALA A 25 8.64 6.55 4.44
N ALA A 26 7.42 6.97 4.10
CA ALA A 26 6.32 7.03 5.05
C ALA A 26 5.34 5.86 4.95
N LEU A 27 5.22 5.21 3.78
CA LEU A 27 4.18 4.22 3.54
C LEU A 27 4.78 2.89 3.06
N SER A 28 4.22 1.80 3.57
CA SER A 28 4.56 0.43 3.13
C SER A 28 3.41 -0.25 2.38
N VAL A 29 2.16 0.02 2.78
CA VAL A 29 0.96 -0.66 2.29
C VAL A 29 -0.16 0.35 2.03
N VAL A 30 -0.94 0.12 0.97
CA VAL A 30 -2.16 0.86 0.63
C VAL A 30 -3.36 -0.10 0.63
N LEU A 31 -4.38 0.23 1.41
CA LEU A 31 -5.64 -0.53 1.45
C LEU A 31 -6.69 0.18 0.59
N HIS A 32 -7.15 -0.49 -0.46
CA HIS A 32 -8.28 -0.01 -1.25
C HIS A 32 -9.58 -0.53 -0.65
N LEU A 33 -10.40 0.38 -0.13
CA LEU A 33 -11.70 0.07 0.45
C LEU A 33 -12.82 0.37 -0.54
N VAL A 34 -13.78 -0.54 -0.64
CA VAL A 34 -15.03 -0.35 -1.38
C VAL A 34 -16.22 -0.40 -0.43
N ARG A 35 -17.33 0.22 -0.80
CA ARG A 35 -18.62 0.01 -0.14
C ARG A 35 -19.39 -1.06 -0.88
N ASP A 36 -19.93 -2.04 -0.17
CA ASP A 36 -20.87 -2.99 -0.75
C ASP A 36 -22.28 -2.40 -0.87
N ARG A 37 -23.22 -3.18 -1.43
CA ARG A 37 -24.62 -2.75 -1.61
C ARG A 37 -25.37 -2.50 -0.28
N SER A 38 -24.86 -3.02 0.84
CA SER A 38 -25.39 -2.73 2.19
C SER A 38 -24.77 -1.48 2.81
N GLY A 39 -23.86 -0.81 2.12
CA GLY A 39 -23.18 0.40 2.57
C GLY A 39 -21.96 0.14 3.47
N ARG A 40 -21.66 -1.13 3.79
CA ARG A 40 -20.52 -1.52 4.62
C ARG A 40 -19.23 -1.39 3.84
N ARG A 41 -18.18 -0.89 4.51
CA ARG A 41 -16.83 -0.79 3.93
C ARG A 41 -16.12 -2.13 4.08
N ARG A 42 -15.50 -2.60 3.00
CA ARG A 42 -14.65 -3.79 2.99
C ARG A 42 -13.39 -3.52 2.19
N ILE A 43 -12.31 -4.21 2.55
CA ILE A 43 -11.08 -4.19 1.77
C ILE A 43 -11.35 -4.93 0.46
N ALA A 44 -11.18 -4.23 -0.66
CA ALA A 44 -11.19 -4.81 -1.99
C ALA A 44 -9.79 -5.23 -2.41
N GLU A 45 -8.77 -4.42 -2.10
CA GLU A 45 -7.39 -4.69 -2.51
C GLU A 45 -6.40 -4.25 -1.44
N VAL A 46 -5.28 -4.97 -1.36
CA VAL A 46 -4.10 -4.61 -0.59
C VAL A 46 -2.94 -4.48 -1.56
N HIS A 47 -2.29 -3.33 -1.55
CA HIS A 47 -1.13 -3.04 -2.40
C HIS A 47 0.08 -2.78 -1.52
N VAL A 48 1.22 -3.32 -1.89
CA VAL A 48 2.51 -2.94 -1.32
C VAL A 48 3.14 -1.85 -2.16
N LEU A 49 4.00 -1.05 -1.54
CA LEU A 49 4.78 -0.03 -2.21
C LEU A 49 6.19 -0.54 -2.50
N GLU A 50 6.65 -0.28 -3.72
CA GLU A 50 8.02 -0.55 -4.15
C GLU A 50 8.56 0.60 -4.99
N ARG A 51 9.88 0.80 -4.95
CA ARG A 51 10.58 1.70 -5.87
C ARG A 51 10.96 0.93 -7.12
N ASP A 52 10.67 1.50 -8.28
CA ASP A 52 11.16 0.96 -9.55
C ASP A 52 12.58 1.44 -9.87
N ALA A 53 13.12 1.02 -11.02
CA ALA A 53 14.47 1.36 -11.47
C ALA A 53 14.68 2.86 -11.70
N THR A 54 13.61 3.65 -11.85
CA THR A 54 13.68 5.12 -11.98
C THR A 54 13.64 5.83 -10.63
N GLY A 55 13.54 5.08 -9.52
CA GLY A 55 13.44 5.60 -8.17
C GLY A 55 12.03 6.04 -7.79
N LEU A 56 11.05 5.88 -8.68
CA LEU A 56 9.66 6.23 -8.43
C LEU A 56 8.93 5.11 -7.70
N VAL A 57 8.07 5.49 -6.77
CA VAL A 57 7.18 4.57 -6.05
C VAL A 57 6.04 4.11 -6.95
N ARG A 58 5.79 2.81 -6.99
CA ARG A 58 4.61 2.19 -7.58
C ARG A 58 3.89 1.29 -6.59
N THR A 59 2.59 1.13 -6.81
CA THR A 59 1.76 0.14 -6.10
C THR A 59 1.84 -1.19 -6.83
N LEU A 60 2.10 -2.25 -6.10
CA LEU A 60 2.01 -3.62 -6.59
C LEU A 60 0.87 -4.34 -5.83
N PRO A 61 -0.16 -4.87 -6.51
CA PRO A 61 -1.23 -5.59 -5.82
C PRO A 61 -0.66 -6.83 -5.14
N ALA A 62 -0.96 -6.98 -3.86
CA ALA A 62 -0.57 -8.13 -3.03
C ALA A 62 -1.77 -9.04 -2.76
N LEU A 63 -2.94 -8.44 -2.54
CA LEU A 63 -4.22 -9.16 -2.42
C LEU A 63 -5.31 -8.43 -3.20
N ARG A 64 -6.20 -9.19 -3.83
CA ARG A 64 -7.43 -8.67 -4.42
C ARG A 64 -8.60 -9.57 -4.03
N TRP A 65 -9.72 -8.97 -3.65
CA TRP A 65 -10.93 -9.70 -3.36
C TRP A 65 -11.50 -10.31 -4.65
N GLY A 66 -11.49 -11.64 -4.74
CA GLY A 66 -12.10 -12.42 -5.81
C GLY A 66 -13.59 -12.68 -5.56
N GLU A 67 -14.14 -13.75 -6.14
CA GLU A 67 -15.56 -14.06 -5.97
C GLU A 67 -15.95 -14.37 -4.52
N ARG A 68 -15.07 -15.03 -3.77
CA ARG A 68 -15.36 -15.55 -2.42
C ARG A 68 -14.32 -15.20 -1.35
N ALA A 69 -13.08 -14.95 -1.75
CA ALA A 69 -11.97 -14.73 -0.84
C ALA A 69 -10.90 -13.84 -1.50
N PHE A 70 -9.92 -13.42 -0.70
CA PHE A 70 -8.73 -12.78 -1.24
C PHE A 70 -7.92 -13.76 -2.09
N VAL A 71 -7.53 -13.29 -3.27
CA VAL A 71 -6.58 -13.93 -4.17
C VAL A 71 -5.24 -13.22 -4.00
N ARG A 72 -4.17 -14.03 -3.93
CA ARG A 72 -2.79 -13.55 -3.84
C ARG A 72 -2.34 -13.05 -5.21
N GLU A 73 -1.67 -11.90 -5.20
CA GLU A 73 -1.15 -11.23 -6.38
C GLU A 73 0.38 -11.07 -6.25
N ARG A 74 1.03 -10.44 -7.22
CA ARG A 74 2.51 -10.37 -7.31
C ARG A 74 3.20 -9.75 -6.09
N GLY A 75 2.53 -8.87 -5.37
CA GLY A 75 3.04 -8.23 -4.15
C GLY A 75 2.89 -9.08 -2.88
N TRP A 76 2.35 -10.30 -2.97
CA TRP A 76 2.03 -11.14 -1.82
C TRP A 76 3.23 -11.45 -0.94
N GLU A 77 4.36 -11.87 -1.52
CA GLU A 77 5.58 -12.21 -0.76
C GLU A 77 6.09 -11.01 0.05
N ARG A 78 6.11 -9.82 -0.57
CA ARG A 78 6.51 -8.58 0.10
C ARG A 78 5.56 -8.22 1.24
N LEU A 79 4.25 -8.41 1.05
CA LEU A 79 3.27 -8.20 2.12
C LEU A 79 3.50 -9.18 3.29
N GLN A 80 3.77 -10.46 3.01
CA GLN A 80 4.09 -11.44 4.05
C GLN A 80 5.33 -11.03 4.85
N ASN A 81 6.38 -10.59 4.18
CA ASN A 81 7.61 -10.14 4.85
C ASN A 81 7.35 -8.93 5.76
N LEU A 82 6.55 -7.96 5.29
CA LEU A 82 6.16 -6.81 6.10
C LEU A 82 5.34 -7.21 7.33
N LEU A 83 4.41 -8.17 7.19
CA LEU A 83 3.58 -8.65 8.30
C LEU A 83 4.37 -9.54 9.28
N GLY A 84 5.32 -10.33 8.77
CA GLY A 84 6.24 -11.11 9.61
C GLY A 84 7.14 -10.22 10.45
N ALA A 85 7.73 -9.19 9.83
CA ALA A 85 8.51 -8.18 10.56
C ALA A 85 7.66 -7.40 11.57
N ALA A 86 6.39 -7.12 11.27
CA ALA A 86 5.47 -6.45 12.20
C ALA A 86 5.22 -7.24 13.49
N GLY A 87 5.24 -8.58 13.43
CA GLY A 87 5.12 -9.43 14.63
C GLY A 87 6.36 -9.36 15.54
N GLU A 88 7.54 -9.13 14.97
CA GLU A 88 8.80 -9.01 15.73
C GLU A 88 8.92 -7.66 16.47
N PHE A 89 8.34 -6.58 15.92
CA PHE A 89 8.33 -5.26 16.58
C PHE A 89 7.46 -5.20 17.86
N GLU A 90 6.57 -6.16 18.07
CA GLU A 90 5.71 -6.24 19.27
C GLU A 90 6.38 -7.02 20.41
N GLU A 91 7.22 -8.02 20.10
CA GLU A 91 7.93 -8.83 21.10
C GLU A 91 9.14 -8.12 21.74
N ASP A 92 9.78 -7.17 21.04
CA ASP A 92 10.95 -6.43 21.55
C ASP A 92 10.59 -5.26 22.51
N ARG A 93 9.30 -4.97 22.72
CA ARG A 93 8.85 -3.91 23.66
C ARG A 93 8.53 -4.39 25.08
N GLU A 94 8.64 -5.69 25.36
CA GLU A 94 8.39 -6.28 26.68
C GLU A 94 9.67 -6.77 27.42
N ARG A 95 10.87 -6.38 26.96
CA ARG A 95 12.15 -6.70 27.63
C ARG A 95 12.82 -5.50 28.28
#